data_AF-A0A9X1HEU6-F1
#
_entry.id   AF-A0A9X1HEU6-F1
#
_cell.length_a   1.000
_cell.length_b   1.000
_cell.length_c   1.000
_cell.angle_alpha   90.00
_cell.angle_beta   90.00
_cell.angle_gamma   90.00
#
_symmetry.space_group_name_H-M   'P 1'
#
loop_
_entity.id
_entity.type
_entity.pdbx_description
1 polymer ?
#
loop_
_entity_poly.entity_id
_entity_poly.type
_entity_poly.pdbx_seq_one_letter_code
_entity_poly.pdbx_strand_id
1 'polypeptide(L)'
;MNNLQFASATLLEKFRNNNSCSLIPENRACKIMDFQNYKIVIIASCSSGADGVKWVTAYKVVPKDIYKDSVYTYDEHVKAIIEGTIERGYTGIEIITKKGKMVISGEAFTIKPVQILESQQLSLFN
;
A
#
# COMPACT_ATOMS: atom_id res chain seq x y z
N MET A 1 -10.36 11.18 6.93
CA MET A 1 -10.04 11.86 5.65
C MET A 1 -9.59 10.79 4.67
N ASN A 2 -10.12 10.75 3.44
CA ASN A 2 -9.67 9.76 2.46
C ASN A 2 -8.25 10.10 2.00
N ASN A 3 -7.25 9.35 2.47
CA ASN A 3 -5.88 9.41 1.96
C ASN A 3 -5.88 8.91 0.51
N LEU A 4 -6.15 9.83 -0.42
CA LEU A 4 -6.26 9.55 -1.85
C LEU A 4 -5.02 10.05 -2.57
N GLN A 5 -4.44 9.18 -3.39
CA GLN A 5 -3.27 9.44 -4.22
C GLN A 5 -3.57 9.06 -5.67
N PHE A 6 -2.74 9.53 -6.60
CA PHE A 6 -2.93 9.28 -8.02
C PHE A 6 -1.68 8.70 -8.67
N ALA A 7 -1.88 7.83 -9.65
CA ALA A 7 -0.83 7.21 -10.44
C ALA A 7 -1.28 7.01 -11.89
N SER A 8 -0.33 6.87 -12.81
CA SER A 8 -0.65 6.50 -14.19
C SER A 8 -1.29 5.10 -14.23
N ALA A 9 -2.12 4.85 -15.25
CA ALA A 9 -2.76 3.55 -15.43
C ALA A 9 -1.72 2.40 -15.51
N THR A 10 -0.60 2.63 -16.21
CA THR A 10 0.50 1.65 -16.29
C THR A 10 1.12 1.34 -14.93
N LEU A 11 1.27 2.35 -14.06
CA LEU A 11 1.80 2.13 -12.72
C LEU A 11 0.79 1.39 -11.83
N LEU A 12 -0.50 1.66 -11.98
CA LEU A 12 -1.56 0.95 -11.25
C LEU A 12 -1.66 -0.52 -11.63
N GLU A 13 -1.53 -0.87 -12.91
CA GLU A 13 -1.47 -2.28 -13.34
C GLU A 13 -0.25 -2.98 -12.74
N LYS A 14 0.91 -2.30 -12.66
CA LYS A 14 2.08 -2.82 -11.95
C LYS A 14 1.76 -3.05 -10.47
N PHE A 15 1.06 -2.13 -9.81
CA PHE A 15 0.69 -2.29 -8.39
C PHE A 15 -0.28 -3.45 -8.17
N ARG A 16 -1.32 -3.60 -8.99
CA ARG A 16 -2.28 -4.71 -8.93
C ARG A 16 -1.58 -6.07 -8.94
N ASN A 17 -0.59 -6.25 -9.80
CA ASN A 17 0.16 -7.51 -9.94
C ASN A 17 1.12 -7.80 -8.77
N ASN A 18 1.23 -6.90 -7.79
CA ASN A 18 2.10 -7.03 -6.61
C ASN A 18 1.31 -6.98 -5.29
N ASN A 19 0.03 -7.38 -5.31
CA ASN A 19 -0.77 -7.55 -4.11
C ASN A 19 -0.14 -8.58 -3.15
N SER A 20 0.05 -8.18 -1.89
CA SER A 20 0.70 -8.97 -0.83
C SER A 20 -0.27 -9.34 0.31
N CYS A 21 -1.58 -9.17 0.14
CA CYS A 21 -2.59 -9.41 1.18
C CYS A 21 -2.48 -10.79 1.84
N SER A 22 -2.33 -11.85 1.04
CA SER A 22 -2.17 -13.22 1.56
C SER A 22 -0.77 -13.51 2.09
N LEU A 23 0.24 -12.74 1.68
CA LEU A 23 1.63 -12.95 2.09
C LEU A 23 1.90 -12.43 3.50
N ILE A 24 1.18 -11.39 3.93
CA ILE A 24 1.34 -10.78 5.26
C ILE A 24 0.95 -11.79 6.37
N PRO A 25 -0.24 -12.40 6.37
CA PRO A 25 -0.60 -13.41 7.37
C PRO A 25 0.28 -14.67 7.31
N GLU A 26 0.71 -15.08 6.11
CA GLU A 26 1.56 -16.26 5.92
C GLU A 26 3.03 -16.03 6.33
N ASN A 27 3.38 -14.83 6.81
CA ASN A 27 4.76 -14.42 7.12
C ASN A 27 5.72 -14.69 5.95
N ARG A 28 5.26 -14.43 4.72
CA ARG A 28 6.03 -14.64 3.50
C ARG A 28 6.62 -13.34 2.99
N ALA A 29 7.64 -13.48 2.15
CA ALA A 29 8.32 -12.35 1.53
C ALA A 29 7.34 -11.49 0.70
N CYS A 30 6.96 -10.34 1.24
CA CYS A 30 6.12 -9.33 0.61
C CYS A 30 6.93 -8.56 -0.44
N LYS A 31 6.23 -8.12 -1.49
CA LYS A 31 6.82 -7.25 -2.52
C LYS A 31 6.57 -5.79 -2.15
N ILE A 32 7.62 -5.00 -2.27
CA ILE A 32 7.59 -3.58 -1.92
C ILE A 32 7.89 -2.78 -3.16
N MET A 33 7.10 -1.75 -3.37
CA MET A 33 7.21 -0.84 -4.50
C MET A 33 7.66 0.54 -3.99
N ASP A 34 8.44 1.24 -4.79
CA ASP A 34 8.71 2.65 -4.57
C ASP A 34 7.54 3.45 -5.19
N PHE A 35 6.96 4.39 -4.45
CA PHE A 35 5.91 5.27 -4.93
C PHE A 35 6.11 6.67 -4.37
N GLN A 36 6.23 7.65 -5.27
CA GLN A 36 6.65 9.01 -4.93
C GLN A 36 8.00 8.96 -4.18
N ASN A 37 8.01 9.26 -2.89
CA ASN A 37 9.21 9.31 -2.04
C ASN A 37 9.20 8.30 -0.89
N TYR A 38 8.33 7.28 -0.94
CA TYR A 38 8.23 6.27 0.10
C TYR A 38 8.05 4.88 -0.47
N LYS A 39 8.33 3.88 0.36
CA LYS A 39 8.10 2.48 0.05
C LYS A 39 6.68 2.09 0.45
N ILE A 40 6.04 1.27 -0.37
CA ILE A 40 4.66 0.84 -0.17
C ILE A 40 4.51 -0.66 -0.35
N VAL A 41 3.54 -1.22 0.34
CA VAL A 41 3.01 -2.58 0.09
C VAL A 41 1.57 -2.48 -0.39
N ILE A 42 1.22 -3.23 -1.43
CA ILE A 42 -0.14 -3.25 -1.98
C ILE A 42 -0.91 -4.38 -1.30
N ILE A 43 -2.11 -4.09 -0.80
CA ILE A 43 -2.94 -5.07 -0.08
C ILE A 43 -4.30 -5.32 -0.74
N ALA A 44 -4.75 -4.43 -1.62
CA ALA A 44 -5.98 -4.65 -2.36
C ALA A 44 -5.96 -3.91 -3.69
N SER A 45 -6.79 -4.36 -4.62
CA SER A 45 -6.99 -3.72 -5.92
C SER A 45 -8.37 -4.02 -6.44
N CYS A 46 -8.98 -3.06 -7.13
CA CYS A 46 -10.20 -3.25 -7.89
C CYS A 46 -9.93 -2.90 -9.36
N SER A 47 -10.33 -3.79 -10.26
CA SER A 47 -10.19 -3.63 -11.70
C SER A 47 -11.49 -3.99 -12.41
N SER A 48 -11.81 -3.26 -13.46
CA SER A 48 -12.86 -3.58 -14.43
C SER A 48 -12.20 -4.06 -15.72
N GLY A 49 -12.74 -5.08 -16.37
CA GLY A 49 -12.21 -5.55 -17.66
C GLY A 49 -12.26 -4.47 -18.75
N ALA A 50 -13.26 -3.58 -18.71
CA ALA A 50 -13.43 -2.50 -19.68
C ALA A 50 -12.58 -1.27 -19.37
N ASP A 51 -12.35 -0.98 -18.07
CA ASP A 51 -11.75 0.29 -17.64
C ASP A 51 -10.39 0.17 -16.96
N GLY A 52 -9.83 -1.04 -16.91
CA GLY A 52 -8.60 -1.35 -16.19
C GLY A 52 -8.73 -1.20 -14.66
N VAL A 53 -7.59 -1.03 -13.98
CA VAL A 53 -7.53 -0.81 -12.53
C VAL A 53 -8.21 0.51 -12.14
N LYS A 54 -9.30 0.41 -11.36
CA LYS A 54 -10.03 1.54 -10.79
C LYS A 54 -9.33 2.12 -9.56
N TRP A 55 -8.74 1.26 -8.73
CA TRP A 55 -7.98 1.67 -7.57
C TRP A 55 -7.12 0.53 -7.01
N VAL A 56 -6.09 0.90 -6.25
CA VAL A 56 -5.36 0.00 -5.35
C VAL A 56 -5.31 0.58 -3.95
N THR A 57 -5.31 -0.28 -2.93
CA THR A 57 -5.08 0.11 -1.53
C THR A 57 -3.68 -0.32 -1.15
N ALA A 58 -2.96 0.61 -0.53
CA ALA A 58 -1.58 0.41 -0.11
C ALA A 58 -1.37 0.91 1.32
N TYR A 59 -0.30 0.43 1.92
CA TYR A 59 0.26 0.99 3.13
C TYR A 59 1.69 1.45 2.87
N LYS A 60 2.14 2.46 3.62
CA LYS A 60 3.56 2.80 3.66
C LYS A 60 4.28 1.74 4.49
N VAL A 61 5.56 1.53 4.16
CA VAL A 61 6.41 0.60 4.90
C VAL A 61 7.76 1.24 5.14
N VAL A 62 8.33 0.96 6.30
CA VAL A 62 9.63 1.47 6.71
C VAL A 62 10.54 0.34 7.20
N PRO A 63 11.86 0.47 7.10
CA PRO A 63 12.79 -0.41 7.80
C PRO A 63 12.47 -0.52 9.29
N LYS A 64 12.61 -1.72 9.86
CA LYS A 64 12.25 -1.99 11.27
C LYS A 64 13.04 -1.12 12.25
N ASP A 65 14.30 -0.85 11.97
CA ASP A 65 15.21 -0.04 12.78
C ASP A 65 14.81 1.44 12.88
N ILE A 66 14.08 1.96 11.90
CA ILE A 66 13.62 3.35 11.92
C ILE A 66 12.21 3.52 12.50
N TYR A 67 11.41 2.46 12.57
CA TYR A 67 10.08 2.49 13.18
C TYR A 67 10.20 2.64 14.71
N LYS A 68 9.41 3.56 15.29
CA LYS A 68 9.55 3.95 16.71
C LYS A 68 8.45 3.40 17.62
N ASP A 69 7.33 2.98 17.04
CA ASP A 69 6.20 2.46 17.81
C ASP A 69 6.31 0.94 18.00
N SER A 70 5.34 0.37 18.72
CA SER A 70 5.23 -1.07 18.94
C SER A 70 5.16 -1.84 17.62
N VAL A 71 5.97 -2.90 17.53
CA VAL A 71 6.00 -3.81 16.39
C VAL A 71 5.41 -5.14 16.81
N TYR A 72 4.54 -5.68 15.96
CA TYR A 72 3.80 -6.91 16.21
C TYR A 72 4.08 -7.93 15.11
N THR A 73 4.07 -9.21 15.47
CA THR A 73 3.77 -10.28 14.51
C THR A 73 2.29 -10.21 14.11
N TYR A 74 1.91 -10.89 13.04
CA TYR A 74 0.51 -10.89 12.59
C TYR A 74 -0.45 -11.43 13.67
N ASP A 75 -0.09 -12.52 14.35
CA ASP A 75 -0.93 -13.14 15.38
C ASP A 75 -1.08 -12.24 16.63
N GLU A 76 0.01 -11.61 17.07
CA GLU A 76 -0.02 -10.63 18.17
C GLU A 76 -0.90 -9.43 17.81
N HIS A 77 -0.83 -8.97 16.56
CA HIS A 77 -1.64 -7.87 16.07
C HIS A 77 -3.14 -8.20 16.06
N VAL A 78 -3.49 -9.39 15.56
CA VAL A 78 -4.89 -9.88 15.58
C VAL A 78 -5.41 -9.97 17.01
N LYS A 79 -4.61 -10.49 17.94
CA LYS A 79 -4.97 -10.54 19.36
C LYS A 79 -5.20 -9.14 19.93
N ALA A 80 -4.30 -8.21 19.67
CA ALA A 80 -4.41 -6.82 20.13
C ALA A 80 -5.67 -6.12 19.59
N ILE A 81 -6.07 -6.39 18.34
CA ILE A 81 -7.33 -5.91 17.75
C ILE A 81 -8.54 -6.50 18.50
N ILE A 82 -8.55 -7.82 18.72
CA ILE A 82 -9.67 -8.50 19.40
C ILE A 82 -9.84 -8.00 20.83
N GLU A 83 -8.73 -7.73 21.51
CA GLU A 83 -8.70 -7.15 22.86
C GLU A 83 -9.03 -5.65 22.88
N GLY A 84 -9.18 -5.01 21.70
CA GLY A 84 -9.54 -3.61 21.57
C GLY A 84 -8.41 -2.63 21.90
N THR A 85 -7.17 -3.11 21.97
CA THR A 85 -6.00 -2.28 22.30
C THR A 85 -5.48 -1.49 21.11
N ILE A 86 -5.76 -1.96 19.88
CA ILE A 86 -5.42 -1.27 18.63
C ILE A 86 -6.59 -1.36 17.63
N GLU A 87 -6.64 -0.42 16.69
CA GLU A 87 -7.63 -0.41 15.62
C GLU A 87 -7.35 -1.46 14.53
N ARG A 88 -8.42 -1.84 13.79
CA ARG A 88 -8.30 -2.76 12.66
C ARG A 88 -7.43 -2.16 11.56
N GLY A 89 -6.49 -2.94 11.06
CA GLY A 89 -5.59 -2.55 9.98
C GLY A 89 -4.35 -3.43 9.96
N TYR A 90 -3.29 -2.93 9.33
CA TYR A 90 -1.99 -3.61 9.34
C TYR A 90 -0.86 -2.78 9.97
N THR A 91 -1.17 -1.60 10.50
CA THR A 91 -0.18 -0.69 11.11
C THR A 91 0.57 -1.36 12.26
N GLY A 92 1.90 -1.30 12.24
CA GLY A 92 2.77 -1.89 13.26
C GLY A 92 3.14 -3.36 13.01
N ILE A 93 2.62 -3.99 11.94
CA ILE A 93 2.97 -5.38 11.62
C ILE A 93 4.36 -5.46 10.97
N GLU A 94 5.21 -6.34 11.50
CA GLU A 94 6.46 -6.75 10.86
C GLU A 94 6.16 -7.61 9.62
N ILE A 95 6.76 -7.24 8.49
CA ILE A 95 6.71 -8.00 7.25
C ILE A 95 8.11 -8.40 6.79
N ILE A 96 8.21 -9.60 6.23
CA ILE A 96 9.44 -10.09 5.62
C ILE A 96 9.48 -9.63 4.16
N THR A 97 10.66 -9.25 3.69
CA THR A 97 10.88 -8.79 2.30
C THR A 97 12.20 -9.35 1.81
N LYS A 98 12.43 -9.35 0.49
CA LYS A 98 13.74 -9.71 -0.08
C LYS A 98 14.89 -8.81 0.38
N LYS A 99 14.58 -7.60 0.87
CA LYS A 99 15.56 -6.59 1.31
C LYS A 99 15.74 -6.58 2.83
N GLY A 100 15.08 -7.49 3.57
CA GLY A 100 15.10 -7.54 5.03
C GLY A 100 13.73 -7.30 5.65
N LYS A 101 13.71 -7.10 6.97
CA LYS A 101 12.50 -6.87 7.76
C LYS A 101 12.04 -5.42 7.63
N MET A 102 10.76 -5.23 7.35
CA MET A 102 10.12 -3.92 7.30
C MET A 102 8.87 -3.93 8.17
N VAL A 103 8.35 -2.75 8.48
CA VAL A 103 7.13 -2.58 9.28
C VAL A 103 6.14 -1.76 8.48
N ILE A 104 4.87 -2.18 8.50
CA ILE A 104 3.77 -1.41 7.93
C ILE A 104 3.53 -0.18 8.78
N SER A 105 3.73 1.01 8.21
CA SER A 105 3.68 2.29 8.90
C SER A 105 2.50 3.12 8.43
N GLY A 106 1.75 3.68 9.38
CA GLY A 106 0.62 4.56 9.11
C GLY A 106 -0.60 3.85 8.53
N GLU A 107 -1.62 4.65 8.20
CA GLU A 107 -2.91 4.15 7.73
C GLU A 107 -2.90 3.71 6.27
N ALA A 108 -3.90 2.90 5.91
CA ALA A 108 -4.17 2.56 4.52
C ALA A 108 -4.49 3.81 3.71
N PHE A 109 -4.04 3.83 2.47
CA PHE A 109 -4.39 4.87 1.51
C PHE A 109 -4.74 4.26 0.15
N THR A 110 -5.53 4.99 -0.63
CA THR A 110 -6.02 4.55 -1.93
C THR A 110 -5.29 5.28 -3.04
N ILE A 111 -4.85 4.56 -4.07
CA ILE A 111 -4.27 5.13 -5.29
C ILE A 111 -5.25 4.91 -6.44
N LYS A 112 -5.64 5.98 -7.12
CA LYS A 112 -6.56 5.98 -8.28
C LYS A 112 -5.84 6.40 -9.56
N PRO A 113 -6.39 6.08 -10.74
CA PRO A 113 -5.84 6.57 -11.99
C PRO A 113 -5.91 8.10 -12.02
N VAL A 114 -4.88 8.75 -12.55
CA VAL A 114 -4.94 10.18 -12.86
C VAL A 114 -6.14 10.39 -13.80
N GLN A 115 -7.06 11.27 -13.41
CA GLN A 115 -8.12 11.71 -14.31
C GLN A 115 -7.48 12.68 -15.30
N ILE A 116 -7.29 12.22 -16.54
CA ILE A 116 -6.93 13.13 -17.63
C ILE A 116 -8.20 13.89 -17.96
N LEU A 117 -8.31 15.15 -17.49
CA LEU A 117 -9.28 16.07 -18.04
C LEU A 117 -8.80 16.39 -19.47
N GLU A 118 -9.62 16.08 -20.48
CA GLU A 118 -9.30 16.30 -21.90
C GLU A 118 -8.91 17.76 -22.23
N SER A 119 -9.17 18.71 -21.32
CA SER A 119 -8.84 20.13 -21.45
C SER A 119 -7.43 20.54 -21.00
N GLN A 120 -6.59 19.63 -20.50
CA GLN A 120 -5.20 19.93 -20.13
C GLN A 120 -4.18 19.33 -21.10
N GLN A 121 -4.42 19.49 -22.41
CA GLN A 121 -3.31 19.53 -23.34
C GLN A 121 -2.45 20.74 -22.94
N LEU A 122 -1.29 20.49 -22.33
CA LEU A 122 -0.28 21.51 -22.06
C LEU A 122 0.02 22.20 -23.39
N SER A 123 -0.52 23.40 -23.56
CA SER A 123 -0.11 24.35 -24.60
C SER A 123 1.30 24.82 -24.26
N LEU A 124 2.27 23.94 -24.48
CA LEU A 124 3.61 24.36 -24.83
C LEU A 124 3.49 24.83 -26.29
N PHE A 125 4.00 26.04 -26.55
CA PHE A 125 3.89 26.82 -27.79
C PHE A 125 2.62 27.69 -27.89
N ASN A 126 2.74 28.90 -27.34
CA ASN A 126 2.58 30.14 -28.12
C ASN A 126 3.70 31.10 -27.72
#